data_AF-A0AAU9JA90-F1
#
_entry.id   AF-A0AAU9JA90-F1
#
_cell.length_a   1.000
_cell.length_b   1.000
_cell.length_c   1.000
_cell.angle_alpha   90.00
_cell.angle_beta   90.00
_cell.angle_gamma   90.00
#
_symmetry.space_group_name_H-M   'P 1'
#
loop_
_entity.id
_entity.type
_entity.pdbx_description
1 polymer ?
#
loop_
_entity_poly.entity_id
_entity_poly.type
_entity_poly.pdbx_seq_one_letter_code
_entity_poly.pdbx_strand_id
1 'polypeptide(L)'
;MVSKYFSNALDLLEFTNLTQNSIIKIQTELVKKLFGSIKQKEIEKSRLENLKSKKVRSKSHENHKTPARKLLIEEFYKNSELKTEEAKIFAKKLRKEAYEMAQRQKQREEKLIKKWLQEENEKKKAEEENLKIFEERRMQRLNELKKKSERRKKEIATLREIGEKDYRKVISEEPLFQKIEKSYENDILMQEQEKQKNELKKLKLLHKPLNHQELLSYMKHHDELKKEHDLRRIQDLKNQSLQYKVNSSALSEKSLFTAKIIEEEKLLKEEKEKAKQAKKFYLAKRIQYAEIVREIFPPKTDPLKEIKSLEKSRHVSIIKTSESTSSSKSWSIKKDTSSDTESRGSVMKRNWKKNSMIPEPKKKREPIYTDYLADKRVLRDISKTPDIPIMKMNFRDDILDETIPKVERISRLKDKANEIDKIAKESEVKLGVINPHNVKKLDFADQVNEMIINSIKTKLVILDEI
;
A
#
# COMPACT_ATOMS: atom_id res chain seq x y z
N MET A 1 4.75 -0.16 -64.92
CA MET A 1 6.16 0.14 -65.25
C MET A 1 6.56 1.58 -64.92
N VAL A 2 5.74 2.59 -65.25
CA VAL A 2 6.04 4.01 -64.97
C VAL A 2 6.26 4.31 -63.47
N SER A 3 5.50 3.67 -62.57
CA SER A 3 5.67 3.89 -61.12
C SER A 3 7.03 3.45 -60.58
N LYS A 4 7.63 2.38 -61.14
CA LYS A 4 8.94 1.85 -60.70
C LYS A 4 10.11 2.74 -61.13
N TYR A 5 10.00 3.39 -62.29
CA TYR A 5 11.03 4.32 -62.76
C TYR A 5 11.04 5.62 -61.95
N PHE A 6 9.86 6.12 -61.56
CA PHE A 6 9.75 7.31 -60.73
C PHE A 6 10.13 7.09 -59.26
N SER A 7 9.85 5.91 -58.70
CA SER A 7 10.29 5.57 -57.34
C SER A 7 11.82 5.49 -57.27
N ASN A 8 12.48 4.86 -58.25
CA ASN A 8 13.94 4.79 -58.30
C ASN A 8 14.61 6.15 -58.50
N ALA A 9 13.97 7.08 -59.22
CA ALA A 9 14.49 8.44 -59.39
C ALA A 9 14.34 9.31 -58.13
N LEU A 10 13.37 8.99 -57.26
CA LEU A 10 13.13 9.68 -55.99
C LEU A 10 14.03 9.17 -54.87
N ASP A 11 14.40 7.89 -54.89
CA ASP A 11 15.33 7.29 -53.92
C ASP A 11 16.77 7.81 -54.08
N LEU A 12 17.12 8.37 -55.24
CA LEU A 12 18.43 8.97 -55.54
C LEU A 12 18.60 10.41 -55.03
N LEU A 13 17.54 11.04 -54.53
CA LEU A 13 17.57 12.39 -53.96
C LEU A 13 17.32 12.28 -52.45
N GLU A 14 18.33 12.60 -51.62
CA GLU A 14 18.24 12.55 -50.15
C GLU A 14 17.26 13.59 -49.59
N PHE A 15 15.97 13.29 -49.73
CA PHE A 15 14.87 14.08 -49.24
C PHE A 15 14.38 13.54 -47.89
N THR A 16 14.22 14.42 -46.90
CA THR A 16 13.67 14.05 -45.59
C THR A 16 12.31 13.33 -45.74
N ASN A 17 12.03 12.34 -44.88
CA ASN A 17 10.79 11.53 -44.92
C ASN A 17 9.48 12.36 -45.04
N LEU A 18 9.47 13.60 -44.56
CA LEU A 18 8.35 14.54 -44.70
C LEU A 18 8.11 14.98 -46.16
N THR A 19 9.18 15.22 -46.91
CA THR A 19 9.11 15.63 -48.32
C THR A 19 8.78 14.46 -49.27
N GLN A 20 9.24 13.25 -48.97
CA GLN A 20 8.81 12.06 -49.71
C GLN A 20 7.31 11.80 -49.54
N ASN A 21 6.80 11.93 -48.31
CA ASN A 21 5.36 11.76 -48.04
C ASN A 21 4.48 12.82 -48.70
N SER A 22 4.94 14.07 -48.82
CA SER A 22 4.20 15.12 -49.53
C SER A 22 4.18 14.87 -51.04
N ILE A 23 5.31 14.44 -51.63
CA ILE A 23 5.40 14.06 -53.04
C ILE A 23 4.48 12.89 -53.36
N ILE A 24 4.47 11.84 -52.52
CA ILE A 24 3.57 10.69 -52.69
C ILE A 24 2.10 11.13 -52.65
N LYS A 25 1.72 12.00 -51.70
CA LYS A 25 0.35 12.53 -51.63
C LYS A 25 -0.04 13.27 -52.91
N ILE A 26 0.80 14.19 -53.37
CA ILE A 26 0.57 14.96 -54.62
C ILE A 26 0.43 14.01 -55.81
N GLN A 27 1.28 12.99 -55.91
CA GLN A 27 1.21 12.00 -56.98
C GLN A 27 -0.10 11.21 -56.94
N THR A 28 -0.53 10.75 -55.75
CA THR A 28 -1.79 10.01 -55.62
C THR A 28 -3.01 10.86 -55.98
N GLU A 29 -2.99 12.16 -55.67
CA GLU A 29 -4.06 13.09 -56.06
C GLU A 29 -4.09 13.34 -57.57
N LEU A 30 -2.92 13.53 -58.20
CA LEU A 30 -2.83 13.70 -59.65
C LEU A 30 -3.32 12.47 -60.41
N VAL A 31 -2.94 11.28 -59.96
CA VAL A 31 -3.41 10.00 -60.54
C VAL A 31 -4.93 9.86 -60.40
N LYS A 32 -5.50 10.19 -59.23
CA LYS A 32 -6.96 10.18 -59.02
C LYS A 32 -7.68 11.16 -59.96
N LYS A 33 -7.15 12.38 -60.15
CA LYS A 33 -7.72 13.36 -61.08
C LYS A 33 -7.69 12.87 -62.53
N LEU A 34 -6.57 12.27 -62.96
CA LEU A 34 -6.43 11.69 -64.31
C LEU A 34 -7.44 10.56 -64.54
N PHE A 35 -7.54 9.58 -63.63
CA PHE A 35 -8.53 8.51 -63.76
C PHE A 35 -9.97 9.02 -63.73
N GLY A 36 -10.27 10.05 -62.93
CA GLY A 36 -11.59 10.71 -62.92
C GLY A 36 -11.94 11.31 -64.28
N SER A 37 -11.00 12.04 -64.90
CA SER A 37 -11.21 12.65 -66.22
C SER A 37 -11.37 11.62 -67.35
N ILE A 38 -10.66 10.49 -67.30
CA ILE A 38 -10.79 9.40 -68.28
C ILE A 38 -12.18 8.76 -68.16
N LYS A 39 -12.65 8.46 -66.94
CA LYS A 39 -13.99 7.90 -66.71
C LYS A 39 -15.11 8.84 -67.18
N GLN A 40 -14.98 10.15 -66.94
CA GLN A 40 -15.96 11.13 -67.41
C GLN A 40 -16.06 11.14 -68.95
N LYS A 41 -14.93 11.11 -69.66
CA LYS A 41 -14.91 11.06 -71.13
C LYS A 41 -15.56 9.78 -71.68
N GLU A 42 -15.39 8.65 -71.00
CA GLU A 42 -15.98 7.36 -71.39
C GLU A 42 -17.51 7.35 -71.19
N ILE A 43 -17.99 7.98 -70.11
CA ILE A 43 -19.43 8.18 -69.85
C ILE A 43 -20.06 9.12 -70.88
N GLU A 44 -19.37 10.18 -71.29
CA GLU A 44 -19.87 11.10 -72.33
C GLU A 44 -19.92 10.43 -73.71
N LYS A 45 -18.93 9.59 -74.03
CA LYS A 45 -18.88 8.84 -75.29
C LYS A 45 -20.03 7.83 -75.39
N SER A 46 -20.32 7.10 -74.31
CA SER A 46 -21.47 6.16 -74.27
C SER A 46 -22.82 6.88 -74.32
N ARG A 47 -22.96 8.08 -73.74
CA ARG A 47 -24.16 8.91 -73.90
C ARG A 47 -24.39 9.36 -75.35
N LEU A 48 -23.32 9.72 -76.07
CA LEU A 48 -23.40 10.14 -77.47
C LEU A 48 -23.76 8.98 -78.43
N GLU A 49 -23.30 7.77 -78.15
CA GLU A 49 -23.69 6.58 -78.94
C GLU A 49 -25.17 6.21 -78.76
N ASN A 50 -25.70 6.34 -77.54
CA ASN A 50 -27.10 6.05 -77.24
C ASN A 50 -28.09 7.05 -77.85
N LEU A 51 -27.64 8.26 -78.23
CA LEU A 51 -28.48 9.25 -78.91
C LEU A 51 -28.58 9.02 -80.43
N LYS A 52 -27.61 8.31 -81.04
CA LYS A 52 -27.60 8.08 -82.50
C LYS A 52 -28.49 6.90 -82.96
N SER A 53 -28.98 6.06 -82.05
CA SER A 53 -29.74 4.85 -82.38
C SER A 53 -31.28 5.03 -82.43
N LYS A 54 -31.82 6.22 -82.14
CA LYS A 54 -33.27 6.46 -82.09
C LYS A 54 -33.78 7.28 -83.29
N LYS A 55 -33.72 6.71 -84.51
CA LYS A 55 -34.50 7.21 -85.65
C LYS A 55 -35.93 6.66 -85.57
N VAL A 56 -36.88 7.51 -85.16
CA VAL A 56 -38.32 7.22 -85.19
C VAL A 56 -38.78 7.16 -86.64
N ARG A 57 -39.25 5.98 -87.09
CA ARG A 57 -39.98 5.82 -88.36
C ARG A 57 -41.32 6.55 -88.27
N SER A 58 -41.49 7.63 -89.01
CA SER A 58 -42.81 8.23 -89.26
C SER A 58 -43.59 7.36 -90.24
N LYS A 59 -44.72 6.79 -89.79
CA LYS A 59 -45.71 6.20 -90.69
C LYS A 59 -46.55 7.34 -91.27
N SER A 60 -46.52 7.50 -92.59
CA SER A 60 -47.41 8.38 -93.34
C SER A 60 -48.81 7.77 -93.36
N HIS A 61 -49.80 8.46 -92.77
CA HIS A 61 -51.21 8.13 -92.92
C HIS A 61 -51.77 8.79 -94.18
N GLU A 62 -52.37 7.98 -95.06
CA GLU A 62 -53.09 8.41 -96.26
C GLU A 62 -54.37 9.19 -95.91
N ASN A 63 -54.60 10.27 -96.65
CA ASN A 63 -55.74 11.16 -96.51
C ASN A 63 -56.94 10.66 -97.35
N HIS A 64 -57.90 9.98 -96.74
CA HIS A 64 -59.23 9.84 -97.33
C HIS A 64 -60.09 11.07 -97.03
N LYS A 65 -60.44 11.83 -98.07
CA LYS A 65 -61.36 12.96 -98.01
C LYS A 65 -62.80 12.45 -98.12
N THR A 66 -63.59 12.59 -97.05
CA THR A 66 -65.05 12.52 -97.10
C THR A 66 -65.66 13.91 -96.81
N PRO A 67 -66.75 14.30 -97.49
CA PRO A 67 -67.38 15.61 -97.34
C PRO A 67 -68.39 15.62 -96.18
N ALA A 68 -67.89 15.52 -94.95
CA ALA A 68 -68.65 15.79 -93.72
C ALA A 68 -67.85 16.66 -92.74
N ARG A 69 -66.94 17.48 -93.28
CA ARG A 69 -65.86 18.09 -92.50
C ARG A 69 -66.22 19.38 -91.76
N LYS A 70 -67.24 20.16 -92.15
CA LYS A 70 -67.39 21.53 -91.61
C LYS A 70 -67.96 21.61 -90.19
N LEU A 71 -68.97 20.82 -89.83
CA LEU A 71 -69.53 20.82 -88.45
C LEU A 71 -68.61 20.12 -87.44
N LEU A 72 -67.93 19.05 -87.87
CA LEU A 72 -66.97 18.28 -87.05
C LEU A 72 -65.67 19.07 -86.78
N ILE A 73 -65.32 20.01 -87.66
CA ILE A 73 -64.18 20.90 -87.50
C ILE A 73 -64.45 21.98 -86.43
N GLU A 74 -65.65 22.55 -86.36
CA GLU A 74 -65.98 23.56 -85.34
C GLU A 74 -66.05 22.96 -83.92
N GLU A 75 -66.62 21.76 -83.75
CA GLU A 75 -66.59 21.03 -82.48
C GLU A 75 -65.16 20.63 -82.09
N PHE A 76 -64.33 20.26 -83.06
CA PHE A 76 -62.91 19.98 -82.83
C PHE A 76 -62.16 21.23 -82.36
N TYR A 77 -62.41 22.40 -82.97
CA TYR A 77 -61.78 23.65 -82.53
C TYR A 77 -62.23 24.07 -81.14
N LYS A 78 -63.54 24.01 -80.82
CA LYS A 78 -64.05 24.29 -79.47
C LYS A 78 -63.48 23.33 -78.42
N ASN A 79 -63.43 22.03 -78.73
CA ASN A 79 -62.81 21.04 -77.84
C ASN A 79 -61.29 21.24 -77.71
N SER A 80 -60.63 21.73 -78.76
CA SER A 80 -59.20 22.05 -78.70
C SER A 80 -58.95 23.28 -77.83
N GLU A 81 -59.79 24.31 -77.91
CA GLU A 81 -59.72 25.51 -77.08
C GLU A 81 -59.92 25.16 -75.61
N LEU A 82 -60.96 24.40 -75.27
CA LEU A 82 -61.21 23.91 -73.92
C LEU A 82 -60.01 23.11 -73.39
N LYS A 83 -59.44 22.19 -74.18
CA LYS A 83 -58.23 21.46 -73.80
C LYS A 83 -57.01 22.36 -73.62
N THR A 84 -56.87 23.43 -74.41
CA THR A 84 -55.77 24.39 -74.21
C THR A 84 -55.95 25.20 -72.93
N GLU A 85 -57.19 25.53 -72.56
CA GLU A 85 -57.50 26.23 -71.31
C GLU A 85 -57.27 25.33 -70.10
N GLU A 86 -57.72 24.07 -70.16
CA GLU A 86 -57.42 23.05 -69.15
C GLU A 86 -55.91 22.83 -69.01
N ALA A 87 -55.18 22.74 -70.12
CA ALA A 87 -53.72 22.62 -70.10
C ALA A 87 -53.03 23.85 -69.49
N LYS A 88 -53.54 25.07 -69.76
CA LYS A 88 -53.04 26.31 -69.13
C LYS A 88 -53.29 26.31 -67.62
N ILE A 89 -54.47 25.86 -67.17
CA ILE A 89 -54.81 25.73 -65.75
C ILE A 89 -53.92 24.69 -65.08
N PHE A 90 -53.73 23.53 -65.72
CA PHE A 90 -52.86 22.47 -65.23
C PHE A 90 -51.39 22.91 -65.15
N ALA A 91 -50.87 23.59 -66.17
CA ALA A 91 -49.53 24.16 -66.16
C ALA A 91 -49.35 25.21 -65.05
N LYS A 92 -50.37 26.03 -64.77
CA LYS A 92 -50.36 26.95 -63.62
C LYS A 92 -50.32 26.21 -62.28
N LYS A 93 -51.07 25.10 -62.13
CA LYS A 93 -51.02 24.25 -60.92
C LYS A 93 -49.64 23.62 -60.74
N LEU A 94 -49.06 23.04 -61.79
CA LEU A 94 -47.70 22.47 -61.75
C LEU A 94 -46.64 23.50 -61.37
N ARG A 95 -46.74 24.74 -61.88
CA ARG A 95 -45.81 25.83 -61.49
C ARG A 95 -45.94 26.20 -60.02
N LYS A 96 -47.17 26.26 -59.48
CA LYS A 96 -47.40 26.51 -58.05
C LYS A 96 -46.85 25.37 -57.19
N GLU A 97 -47.10 24.13 -57.57
CA GLU A 97 -46.60 22.94 -56.87
C GLU A 97 -45.07 22.87 -56.90
N ALA A 98 -44.43 23.13 -58.05
CA ALA A 98 -42.98 23.22 -58.16
C ALA A 98 -42.38 24.32 -57.28
N TYR A 99 -43.03 25.48 -57.19
CA TYR A 99 -42.63 26.56 -56.30
C TYR A 99 -42.75 26.17 -54.82
N GLU A 100 -43.84 25.52 -54.43
CA GLU A 100 -44.01 25.02 -53.06
C GLU A 100 -42.98 23.94 -52.70
N MET A 101 -42.69 23.01 -53.61
CA MET A 101 -41.65 22.01 -53.39
C MET A 101 -40.27 22.64 -53.19
N ALA A 102 -39.92 23.63 -54.01
CA ALA A 102 -38.67 24.38 -53.85
C ALA A 102 -38.60 25.11 -52.50
N GLN A 103 -39.70 25.71 -52.04
CA GLN A 103 -39.78 26.35 -50.72
C GLN A 103 -39.62 25.33 -49.58
N ARG A 104 -40.29 24.17 -49.64
CA ARG A 104 -40.13 23.10 -48.65
C ARG A 104 -38.70 22.56 -48.62
N GLN A 105 -38.05 22.46 -49.77
CA GLN A 105 -36.66 22.02 -49.86
C GLN A 105 -35.71 23.03 -49.20
N LYS A 106 -35.86 24.34 -49.49
CA LYS A 106 -35.09 25.40 -48.81
C LYS A 106 -35.28 25.38 -47.29
N GLN A 107 -36.51 25.22 -46.80
CA GLN A 107 -36.76 25.12 -45.36
C GLN A 107 -36.11 23.89 -44.71
N ARG A 108 -36.02 22.76 -45.43
CA ARG A 108 -35.31 21.57 -44.95
C ARG A 108 -33.80 21.82 -44.88
N GLU A 109 -33.24 22.44 -45.92
CA GLU A 109 -31.82 22.82 -45.97
C GLU A 109 -31.46 23.80 -44.85
N GLU A 110 -32.27 24.84 -44.63
CA GLU A 110 -32.08 25.79 -43.51
C GLU A 110 -32.14 25.10 -42.13
N LYS A 111 -33.06 24.15 -41.94
CA LYS A 111 -33.15 23.36 -40.69
C LYS A 111 -31.91 22.49 -40.49
N LEU A 112 -31.39 21.88 -41.56
CA LEU A 112 -30.17 21.09 -41.50
C LEU A 112 -28.96 21.96 -41.18
N ILE A 113 -28.82 23.12 -41.82
CA ILE A 113 -27.75 24.08 -41.55
C ILE A 113 -27.80 24.56 -40.10
N LYS A 114 -28.99 24.90 -39.59
CA LYS A 114 -29.17 25.31 -38.18
C LYS A 114 -28.78 24.21 -37.19
N LYS A 115 -29.16 22.96 -37.45
CA LYS A 115 -28.75 21.82 -36.61
C LYS A 115 -27.24 21.62 -36.62
N TRP A 116 -26.63 21.68 -37.81
CA TRP A 116 -25.18 21.54 -37.94
C TRP A 116 -24.43 22.64 -37.18
N LEU A 117 -24.90 23.89 -37.26
CA LEU A 117 -24.33 25.02 -36.52
C LEU A 117 -24.49 24.85 -34.99
N GLN A 118 -25.61 24.29 -34.53
CA GLN A 118 -25.82 23.98 -33.12
C GLN A 118 -24.85 22.89 -32.64
N GLU A 119 -24.73 21.79 -33.38
CA GLU A 119 -23.79 20.71 -33.07
C GLU A 119 -22.33 21.19 -33.06
N GLU A 120 -21.96 22.08 -33.97
CA GLU A 120 -20.61 22.67 -34.02
C GLU A 120 -20.36 23.57 -32.80
N ASN A 121 -21.33 24.38 -32.39
CA ASN A 121 -21.22 25.22 -31.20
C ASN A 121 -21.17 24.40 -29.90
N GLU A 122 -21.94 23.31 -29.81
CA GLU A 122 -21.90 22.40 -28.67
C GLU A 122 -20.54 21.70 -28.56
N LYS A 123 -19.98 21.26 -29.70
CA LYS A 123 -18.62 20.70 -29.74
C LYS A 123 -17.56 21.71 -29.28
N LYS A 124 -17.62 22.96 -29.76
CA LYS A 124 -16.70 24.02 -29.34
C LYS A 124 -16.79 24.29 -27.83
N LYS A 125 -18.01 24.36 -27.28
CA LYS A 125 -18.21 24.52 -25.82
C LYS A 125 -17.64 23.33 -25.04
N ALA A 126 -17.87 22.10 -25.49
CA ALA A 126 -17.31 20.91 -24.84
C ALA A 126 -15.78 20.89 -24.90
N GLU A 127 -15.17 21.33 -25.99
CA GLU A 127 -13.72 21.47 -26.12
C GLU A 127 -13.16 22.53 -25.16
N GLU A 128 -13.81 23.70 -25.05
CA GLU A 128 -13.42 24.75 -24.11
C GLU A 128 -13.55 24.30 -22.65
N GLU A 129 -14.61 23.58 -22.28
CA GLU A 129 -14.79 23.02 -20.94
C GLU A 129 -13.72 21.97 -20.62
N ASN A 130 -13.41 21.09 -21.57
CA ASN A 130 -12.35 20.10 -21.41
C ASN A 130 -10.97 20.74 -21.23
N LEU A 131 -10.70 21.83 -21.96
CA LEU A 131 -9.46 22.61 -21.80
C LEU A 131 -9.37 23.24 -20.42
N LYS A 132 -10.46 23.85 -19.91
CA LYS A 132 -10.51 24.41 -18.55
C LYS A 132 -10.25 23.35 -17.48
N ILE A 133 -10.90 22.20 -17.57
CA ILE A 133 -10.70 21.07 -16.64
C ILE A 133 -9.24 20.59 -16.70
N PHE A 134 -8.65 20.54 -17.90
CA PHE A 134 -7.25 20.15 -18.07
C PHE A 134 -6.29 21.16 -17.42
N GLU A 135 -6.52 22.46 -17.60
CA GLU A 135 -5.73 23.52 -16.97
C GLU A 135 -5.85 23.51 -15.44
N GLU A 136 -7.06 23.34 -14.91
CA GLU A 136 -7.29 23.21 -13.47
C GLU A 136 -6.54 22.01 -12.88
N ARG A 137 -6.62 20.83 -13.53
CA ARG A 137 -5.86 19.63 -13.12
C ARG A 137 -4.35 19.87 -13.16
N ARG A 138 -3.86 20.56 -14.19
CA ARG A 138 -2.44 20.93 -14.32
C ARG A 138 -2.01 21.85 -13.17
N MET A 139 -2.81 22.86 -12.84
CA MET A 139 -2.54 23.80 -11.74
C MET A 139 -2.59 23.12 -10.37
N GLN A 140 -3.55 22.23 -10.14
CA GLN A 140 -3.62 21.41 -8.92
C GLN A 140 -2.35 20.55 -8.76
N ARG A 141 -1.93 19.87 -9.83
CA ARG A 141 -0.71 19.04 -9.82
C ARG A 141 0.55 19.86 -9.54
N LEU A 142 0.65 21.07 -10.11
CA LEU A 142 1.75 21.99 -9.83
C LEU A 142 1.76 22.44 -8.36
N ASN A 143 0.59 22.75 -7.79
CA ASN A 143 0.47 23.12 -6.38
C ASN A 143 0.83 21.96 -5.44
N GLU A 144 0.46 20.73 -5.78
CA GLU A 144 0.89 19.54 -5.02
C GLU A 144 2.40 19.36 -5.05
N LEU A 145 3.04 19.53 -6.21
CA LEU A 145 4.49 19.45 -6.34
C LEU A 145 5.20 20.55 -5.52
N LYS A 146 4.69 21.78 -5.54
CA LYS A 146 5.18 22.88 -4.69
C LYS A 146 5.06 22.52 -3.20
N LYS A 147 3.89 22.06 -2.74
CA LYS A 147 3.68 21.62 -1.35
C LYS A 147 4.62 20.47 -0.95
N LYS A 148 4.84 19.49 -1.84
CA LYS A 148 5.80 18.39 -1.60
C LYS A 148 7.23 18.90 -1.49
N SER A 149 7.63 19.83 -2.35
CA SER A 149 8.95 20.47 -2.30
C SER A 149 9.16 21.24 -0.98
N GLU A 150 8.18 22.03 -0.55
CA GLU A 150 8.22 22.75 0.73
C GLU A 150 8.31 21.81 1.93
N ARG A 151 7.56 20.70 1.93
CA ARG A 151 7.66 19.67 3.00
C ARG A 151 9.07 19.09 3.09
N ARG A 152 9.66 18.70 1.96
CA ARG A 152 11.04 18.19 1.92
C ARG A 152 12.04 19.23 2.43
N LYS A 153 11.88 20.51 2.06
CA LYS A 153 12.74 21.59 2.57
C LYS A 153 12.65 21.72 4.09
N LYS A 154 11.44 21.65 4.64
CA LYS A 154 11.22 21.68 6.10
C LYS A 154 11.85 20.47 6.80
N GLU A 155 11.65 19.27 6.26
CA GLU A 155 12.28 18.04 6.78
C GLU A 155 13.81 18.14 6.80
N ILE A 156 14.41 18.57 5.69
CA ILE A 156 15.86 18.78 5.60
C ILE A 156 16.35 19.83 6.61
N ALA A 157 15.61 20.95 6.76
CA ALA A 157 15.95 21.97 7.75
C ALA A 157 15.90 21.41 9.18
N THR A 158 14.87 20.64 9.53
CA THR A 158 14.77 20.02 10.86
C THR A 158 15.90 19.02 11.12
N LEU A 159 16.30 18.23 10.11
CA LEU A 159 17.43 17.31 10.25
C LEU A 159 18.75 18.04 10.45
N ARG A 160 18.96 19.17 9.76
CA ARG A 160 20.13 20.03 9.98
C ARG A 160 20.14 20.62 11.39
N GLU A 161 19.01 21.13 11.87
CA GLU A 161 18.90 21.66 13.23
C GLU A 161 19.16 20.60 14.31
N ILE A 162 18.67 19.38 14.12
CA ILE A 162 18.95 18.25 15.03
C ILE A 162 20.44 17.91 15.01
N GLY A 163 21.03 17.78 13.81
CA GLY A 163 22.45 17.52 13.65
C GLY A 163 23.34 18.59 14.29
N GLU A 164 22.99 19.88 14.13
CA GLU A 164 23.71 20.98 14.78
C GLU A 164 23.57 20.95 16.30
N LYS A 165 22.39 20.65 16.83
CA LYS A 165 22.18 20.51 18.28
C LYS A 165 23.01 19.37 18.86
N ASP A 166 23.03 18.22 18.19
CA ASP A 166 23.79 17.07 18.66
C ASP A 166 25.30 17.28 18.52
N TYR A 167 25.75 17.91 17.42
CA TYR A 167 27.15 18.33 17.26
C TYR A 167 27.58 19.32 18.35
N ARG A 168 26.75 20.32 18.66
CA ARG A 168 27.00 21.27 19.76
C ARG A 168 27.09 20.56 21.11
N LYS A 169 26.20 19.59 21.40
CA LYS A 169 26.28 18.79 22.63
C LYS A 169 27.61 18.07 22.73
N VAL A 170 28.03 17.36 21.67
CA VAL A 170 29.29 16.62 21.65
C VAL A 170 30.50 17.52 21.84
N ILE A 171 30.50 18.74 21.27
CA ILE A 171 31.59 19.71 21.51
C ILE A 171 31.54 20.30 22.92
N SER A 172 30.35 20.63 23.41
CA SER A 172 30.19 21.28 24.72
C SER A 172 30.37 20.33 25.90
N GLU A 173 30.17 19.04 25.67
CA GLU A 173 30.35 18.03 26.69
C GLU A 173 31.84 17.81 26.93
N GLU A 174 32.25 17.93 28.19
CA GLU A 174 33.61 17.61 28.58
C GLU A 174 33.93 16.15 28.21
N PRO A 175 35.14 15.91 27.67
CA PRO A 175 35.55 14.57 27.29
C PRO A 175 35.58 13.64 28.50
N LEU A 176 35.34 12.35 28.26
CA LEU A 176 35.15 11.35 29.30
C LEU A 176 36.31 11.30 30.31
N PHE A 177 37.55 11.47 29.85
CA PHE A 177 38.72 11.45 30.74
C PHE A 177 38.69 12.59 31.77
N GLN A 178 38.28 13.81 31.36
CA GLN A 178 38.12 14.93 32.30
C GLN A 178 37.00 14.70 33.30
N LYS A 179 35.91 14.06 32.87
CA LYS A 179 34.82 13.66 33.78
C LYS A 179 35.31 12.67 34.84
N ILE A 180 36.13 11.70 34.42
CA ILE A 180 36.74 10.71 35.33
C ILE A 180 37.71 11.40 36.29
N GLU A 181 38.59 12.28 35.81
CA GLU A 181 39.52 13.05 36.65
C GLU A 181 38.77 13.89 37.69
N LYS A 182 37.76 14.67 37.29
CA LYS A 182 36.95 15.46 38.23
C LYS A 182 36.22 14.59 39.26
N SER A 183 35.70 13.43 38.84
CA SER A 183 35.08 12.50 39.79
C SER A 183 36.08 11.95 40.79
N TYR A 184 37.29 11.61 40.36
CA TYR A 184 38.38 11.16 41.22
C TYR A 184 38.82 12.24 42.20
N GLU A 185 38.98 13.48 41.74
CA GLU A 185 39.33 14.63 42.57
C GLU A 185 38.27 14.89 43.66
N ASN A 186 36.99 14.85 43.31
CA ASN A 186 35.89 15.12 44.24
C ASN A 186 35.63 13.97 45.21
N ASP A 187 35.60 12.73 44.71
CA ASP A 187 35.16 11.59 45.51
C ASP A 187 36.30 10.99 46.34
N ILE A 188 37.53 11.00 45.81
CA ILE A 188 38.66 10.34 46.46
C ILE A 188 39.58 11.40 47.07
N LEU A 189 40.14 12.29 46.24
CA LEU A 189 41.21 13.19 46.66
C LEU A 189 40.72 14.20 47.73
N MET A 190 39.56 14.82 47.50
CA MET A 190 38.91 15.74 48.45
C MET A 190 38.54 15.05 49.77
N GLN A 191 37.99 13.84 49.71
CA GLN A 191 37.64 13.09 50.93
C GLN A 191 38.88 12.71 51.74
N GLU A 192 39.96 12.30 51.09
CA GLU A 192 41.23 12.02 51.78
C GLU A 192 41.83 13.27 52.42
N GLN A 193 41.82 14.40 51.72
CA GLN A 193 42.26 15.67 52.29
C GLN A 193 41.41 16.10 53.47
N GLU A 194 40.10 15.87 53.44
CA GLU A 194 39.20 16.16 54.55
C GLU A 194 39.47 15.26 55.76
N LYS A 195 39.71 13.97 55.53
CA LYS A 195 40.15 13.03 56.59
C LYS A 195 41.44 13.49 57.23
N GLN A 196 42.46 13.81 56.43
CA GLN A 196 43.76 14.31 56.94
C GLN A 196 43.60 15.63 57.70
N LYS A 197 42.78 16.57 57.21
CA LYS A 197 42.47 17.81 57.94
C LYS A 197 41.80 17.52 59.28
N ASN A 198 40.90 16.54 59.33
CA ASN A 198 40.22 16.17 60.56
C ASN A 198 41.17 15.45 61.55
N GLU A 199 42.06 14.60 61.06
CA GLU A 199 43.12 13.98 61.87
C GLU A 199 44.08 15.02 62.45
N LEU A 200 44.53 15.98 61.63
CA LEU A 200 45.35 17.09 62.09
C LEU A 200 44.62 17.97 63.11
N LYS A 201 43.33 18.22 62.93
CA LYS A 201 42.51 18.94 63.93
C LYS A 201 42.43 18.16 65.24
N LYS A 202 42.24 16.84 65.20
CA LYS A 202 42.24 15.98 66.40
C LYS A 202 43.59 16.00 67.11
N LEU A 203 44.69 15.88 66.37
CA LEU A 203 46.05 15.98 66.91
C LEU A 203 46.30 17.35 67.55
N LYS A 204 45.94 18.45 66.86
CA LYS A 204 46.04 19.80 67.41
C LYS A 204 45.22 19.97 68.68
N LEU A 205 44.02 19.38 68.74
CA LEU A 205 43.17 19.41 69.93
C LEU A 205 43.80 18.62 71.09
N LEU A 206 44.40 17.46 70.80
CA LEU A 206 45.08 16.61 71.78
C LEU A 206 46.33 17.28 72.37
N HIS A 207 47.12 17.96 71.53
CA HIS A 207 48.32 18.68 71.95
C HIS A 207 48.05 20.10 72.47
N LYS A 208 46.78 20.53 72.46
CA LYS A 208 46.42 21.82 73.05
C LYS A 208 46.55 21.70 74.58
N PRO A 209 47.30 22.59 75.24
CA PRO A 209 47.36 22.58 76.70
C PRO A 209 45.95 22.77 77.25
N LEU A 210 45.52 21.85 78.12
CA LEU A 210 44.22 21.90 78.79
C LEU A 210 44.14 23.15 79.65
N ASN A 211 43.02 23.87 79.53
CA ASN A 211 42.77 25.04 80.36
C ASN A 211 42.55 24.59 81.82
N HIS A 212 42.97 25.39 82.80
CA HIS A 212 42.82 25.04 84.22
C HIS A 212 41.37 24.72 84.61
N GLN A 213 40.40 25.43 84.02
CA GLN A 213 38.97 25.17 84.23
C GLN A 213 38.52 23.81 83.66
N GLU A 214 39.07 23.37 82.52
CA GLU A 214 38.77 22.07 81.91
C GLU A 214 39.39 20.92 82.72
N LEU A 215 40.56 21.14 83.31
CA LEU A 215 41.17 20.17 84.22
C LEU A 215 40.29 19.95 85.45
N LEU A 216 39.78 21.04 86.06
CA LEU A 216 38.90 20.97 87.22
C LEU A 216 37.56 20.28 86.88
N SER A 217 36.97 20.55 85.71
CA SER A 217 35.75 19.86 85.30
C SER A 217 35.99 18.38 85.01
N TYR A 218 37.12 18.03 84.40
CA TYR A 218 37.51 16.63 84.18
C TYR A 218 37.72 15.88 85.50
N MET A 219 38.40 16.48 86.48
CA MET A 219 38.58 15.88 87.81
C MET A 219 37.24 15.66 88.50
N LYS A 220 36.34 16.65 88.49
CA LYS A 220 34.99 16.51 89.04
C LYS A 220 34.21 15.39 88.35
N HIS A 221 34.24 15.34 87.02
CA HIS A 221 33.55 14.30 86.26
C HIS A 221 34.12 12.90 86.52
N HIS A 222 35.45 12.78 86.66
CA HIS A 222 36.08 11.52 87.00
C HIS A 222 35.73 11.06 88.44
N ASP A 223 35.63 11.99 89.38
CA ASP A 223 35.15 11.69 90.73
C ASP A 223 33.66 11.30 90.75
N GLU A 224 32.84 11.91 89.90
CA GLU A 224 31.45 11.51 89.66
C GLU A 224 31.38 10.09 89.06
N LEU A 225 32.19 9.79 88.04
CA LEU A 225 32.28 8.47 87.43
C LEU A 225 32.73 7.40 88.43
N LYS A 226 33.69 7.71 89.30
CA LYS A 226 34.09 6.82 90.41
C LYS A 226 32.93 6.56 91.36
N LYS A 227 32.24 7.61 91.80
CA LYS A 227 31.05 7.47 92.66
C LYS A 227 29.96 6.65 91.97
N GLU A 228 29.72 6.88 90.68
CA GLU A 228 28.75 6.10 89.90
C GLU A 228 29.18 4.63 89.80
N HIS A 229 30.46 4.36 89.54
CA HIS A 229 30.99 3.01 89.48
C HIS A 229 30.91 2.29 90.83
N ASP A 230 31.17 2.99 91.93
CA ASP A 230 31.02 2.44 93.28
C ASP A 230 29.54 2.17 93.61
N LEU A 231 28.63 3.08 93.23
CA LEU A 231 27.19 2.88 93.37
C LEU A 231 26.70 1.69 92.53
N ARG A 232 27.15 1.57 91.28
CA ARG A 232 26.87 0.42 90.41
C ARG A 232 27.41 -0.86 91.03
N ARG A 233 28.64 -0.87 91.53
CA ARG A 233 29.23 -2.04 92.21
C ARG A 233 28.43 -2.45 93.45
N ILE A 234 27.96 -1.49 94.25
CA ILE A 234 27.11 -1.75 95.41
C ILE A 234 25.74 -2.28 94.98
N GLN A 235 25.14 -1.71 93.94
CA GLN A 235 23.87 -2.19 93.38
C GLN A 235 24.02 -3.59 92.77
N ASP A 236 25.10 -3.86 92.05
CA ASP A 236 25.41 -5.16 91.47
C ASP A 236 25.64 -6.21 92.55
N LEU A 237 26.36 -5.88 93.62
CA LEU A 237 26.49 -6.77 94.79
C LEU A 237 25.14 -7.04 95.46
N LYS A 238 24.28 -6.03 95.60
CA LYS A 238 22.92 -6.20 96.11
C LYS A 238 22.06 -7.06 95.18
N ASN A 239 22.12 -6.80 93.87
CA ASN A 239 21.39 -7.55 92.85
C ASN A 239 21.88 -8.99 92.75
N GLN A 240 23.19 -9.24 92.84
CA GLN A 240 23.76 -10.58 92.94
C GLN A 240 23.29 -11.27 94.22
N SER A 241 23.25 -10.57 95.36
CA SER A 241 22.71 -11.15 96.59
C SER A 241 21.22 -11.49 96.48
N LEU A 242 20.42 -10.65 95.80
CA LEU A 242 19.01 -10.90 95.52
C LEU A 242 18.82 -12.02 94.52
N GLN A 243 19.61 -12.07 93.44
CA GLN A 243 19.60 -13.16 92.48
C GLN A 243 20.05 -14.46 93.12
N TYR A 244 21.01 -14.43 94.04
CA TYR A 244 21.40 -15.62 94.78
C TYR A 244 20.26 -16.08 95.69
N LYS A 245 19.56 -15.17 96.36
CA LYS A 245 18.34 -15.49 97.13
C LYS A 245 17.23 -16.05 96.25
N VAL A 246 16.90 -15.38 95.15
CA VAL A 246 15.85 -15.79 94.18
C VAL A 246 16.23 -17.08 93.47
N ASN A 247 17.48 -17.28 93.09
CA ASN A 247 17.94 -18.53 92.49
C ASN A 247 18.01 -19.63 93.53
N SER A 248 18.39 -19.37 94.78
CA SER A 248 18.36 -20.37 95.85
C SER A 248 16.94 -20.80 96.18
N SER A 249 15.96 -19.88 96.14
CA SER A 249 14.54 -20.24 96.27
C SER A 249 13.97 -20.90 95.01
N ALA A 250 14.37 -20.44 93.81
CA ALA A 250 13.90 -21.01 92.55
C ALA A 250 14.58 -22.34 92.17
N LEU A 251 15.80 -22.62 92.64
CA LEU A 251 16.46 -23.93 92.47
C LEU A 251 15.72 -25.03 93.24
N SER A 252 14.99 -24.67 94.31
CA SER A 252 14.09 -25.58 95.00
C SER A 252 12.80 -25.87 94.22
N GLU A 253 12.44 -25.06 93.22
CA GLU A 253 11.12 -25.12 92.53
C GLU A 253 11.19 -25.20 91.00
N LYS A 254 12.38 -25.24 90.39
CA LYS A 254 12.51 -25.43 88.94
C LYS A 254 12.23 -26.89 88.57
N SER A 255 10.98 -27.14 88.16
CA SER A 255 10.55 -28.40 87.56
C SER A 255 11.46 -28.79 86.39
N LEU A 256 11.92 -30.05 86.36
CA LEU A 256 12.72 -30.64 85.28
C LEU A 256 12.11 -30.40 83.88
N PHE A 257 10.80 -30.20 83.81
CA PHE A 257 10.06 -29.87 82.61
C PHE A 257 10.47 -28.51 82.00
N THR A 258 10.63 -27.45 82.81
CA THR A 258 10.96 -26.12 82.30
C THR A 258 12.41 -26.03 81.83
N ALA A 259 13.31 -26.77 82.49
CA ALA A 259 14.70 -26.91 82.05
C ALA A 259 14.78 -27.59 80.67
N LYS A 260 14.01 -28.66 80.47
CA LYS A 260 13.96 -29.39 79.20
C LYS A 260 13.38 -28.55 78.06
N ILE A 261 12.35 -27.74 78.32
CA ILE A 261 11.79 -26.81 77.32
C ILE A 261 12.83 -25.78 76.86
N ILE A 262 13.59 -25.21 77.79
CA ILE A 262 14.62 -24.20 77.45
C ILE A 262 15.74 -24.83 76.61
N GLU A 263 16.11 -26.08 76.89
CA GLU A 263 17.10 -26.83 76.13
C GLU A 263 16.59 -27.19 74.72
N GLU A 264 15.35 -27.68 74.61
CA GLU A 264 14.69 -27.95 73.32
C GLU A 264 14.57 -26.67 72.47
N GLU A 265 14.24 -25.53 73.05
CA GLU A 265 14.19 -24.26 72.31
C GLU A 265 15.56 -23.82 71.75
N LYS A 266 16.65 -24.10 72.49
CA LYS A 266 18.01 -23.79 72.03
C LYS A 266 18.42 -24.69 70.88
N LEU A 267 18.19 -26.00 71.00
CA LEU A 267 18.47 -26.97 69.93
C LEU A 267 17.69 -26.63 68.65
N LEU A 268 16.41 -26.28 68.77
CA LEU A 268 15.55 -25.92 67.64
C LEU A 268 16.00 -24.62 66.96
N LYS A 269 16.57 -23.67 67.70
CA LYS A 269 17.19 -22.46 67.13
C LYS A 269 18.46 -22.80 66.36
N GLU A 270 19.34 -23.62 66.93
CA GLU A 270 20.59 -24.04 66.27
C GLU A 270 20.33 -24.83 64.98
N GLU A 271 19.34 -25.74 64.97
CA GLU A 271 18.93 -26.48 63.77
C GLU A 271 18.41 -25.56 62.68
N LYS A 272 17.60 -24.55 63.03
CA LYS A 272 17.10 -23.54 62.09
C LYS A 272 18.23 -22.72 61.47
N GLU A 273 19.27 -22.40 62.23
CA GLU A 273 20.43 -21.67 61.72
C GLU A 273 21.28 -22.54 60.78
N LYS A 274 21.55 -23.80 61.15
CA LYS A 274 22.23 -24.77 60.28
C LYS A 274 21.49 -24.96 58.95
N ALA A 275 20.16 -25.09 58.97
CA ALA A 275 19.35 -25.22 57.77
C ALA A 275 19.39 -23.97 56.86
N LYS A 276 19.42 -22.76 57.45
CA LYS A 276 19.58 -21.51 56.70
C LYS A 276 20.96 -21.42 56.03
N GLN A 277 22.03 -21.80 56.74
CA GLN A 277 23.38 -21.80 56.20
C GLN A 277 23.52 -22.80 55.04
N ALA A 278 22.98 -24.03 55.20
CA ALA A 278 22.96 -25.03 54.14
C ALA A 278 22.22 -24.52 52.89
N LYS A 279 21.04 -23.88 53.04
CA LYS A 279 20.29 -23.29 51.92
C LYS A 279 21.08 -22.22 51.18
N LYS A 280 21.79 -21.34 51.91
CA LYS A 280 22.66 -20.31 51.30
C LYS A 280 23.80 -20.95 50.50
N PHE A 281 24.43 -21.99 51.06
CA PHE A 281 25.49 -22.73 50.39
C PHE A 281 25.04 -23.39 49.07
N TYR A 282 23.87 -24.04 49.08
CA TYR A 282 23.29 -24.62 47.86
C TYR A 282 22.93 -23.57 46.79
N LEU A 283 22.42 -22.41 47.21
CA LEU A 283 22.15 -21.29 46.30
C LEU A 283 23.43 -20.77 45.65
N ALA A 284 24.50 -20.60 46.42
CA ALA A 284 25.79 -20.18 45.91
C ALA A 284 26.34 -21.18 44.88
N LYS A 285 26.30 -22.48 45.17
CA LYS A 285 26.70 -23.54 44.21
C LYS A 285 25.88 -23.49 42.92
N ARG A 286 24.57 -23.25 43.02
CA ARG A 286 23.69 -23.14 41.84
C ARG A 286 24.03 -21.92 40.99
N ILE A 287 24.35 -20.79 41.61
CA ILE A 287 24.78 -19.57 40.90
C ILE A 287 26.11 -19.82 40.19
N GLN A 288 27.10 -20.37 40.90
CA GLN A 288 28.41 -20.71 40.32
C GLN A 288 28.28 -21.66 39.13
N TYR A 289 27.45 -22.71 39.26
CA TYR A 289 27.20 -23.63 38.15
C TYR A 289 26.50 -22.93 36.98
N ALA A 290 25.53 -22.04 37.24
CA ALA A 290 24.86 -21.29 36.19
C ALA A 290 25.81 -20.33 35.46
N GLU A 291 26.75 -19.71 36.17
CA GLU A 291 27.82 -18.89 35.60
C GLU A 291 28.74 -19.72 34.69
N ILE A 292 29.24 -20.86 35.19
CA ILE A 292 30.07 -21.78 34.41
C ILE A 292 29.32 -22.28 33.15
N VAL A 293 28.05 -22.64 33.27
CA VAL A 293 27.23 -23.05 32.12
C VAL A 293 27.08 -21.91 31.11
N ARG A 294 26.90 -20.66 31.57
CA ARG A 294 26.80 -19.49 30.69
C ARG A 294 28.11 -19.17 29.99
N GLU A 295 29.26 -19.44 30.63
CA GLU A 295 30.59 -19.26 30.05
C GLU A 295 30.91 -20.34 29.01
N ILE A 296 30.63 -21.61 29.31
CA ILE A 296 30.88 -22.74 28.39
C ILE A 296 29.89 -22.72 27.22
N PHE A 297 28.64 -22.33 27.48
CA PHE A 297 27.56 -22.27 26.50
C PHE A 297 26.98 -20.86 26.43
N PRO A 298 27.71 -19.90 25.83
CA PRO A 298 27.18 -18.57 25.62
C PRO A 298 25.93 -18.67 24.72
N PRO A 299 24.82 -18.01 25.08
CA PRO A 299 23.62 -18.06 24.27
C PRO A 299 23.91 -17.47 22.88
N LYS A 300 23.73 -18.27 21.83
CA LYS A 300 23.86 -17.80 20.45
C LYS A 300 22.65 -16.91 20.12
N THR A 301 22.84 -15.60 20.13
CA THR A 301 21.84 -14.64 19.64
C THR A 301 22.03 -14.41 18.15
N ASP A 302 20.95 -14.58 17.38
CA ASP A 302 20.94 -14.14 15.98
C ASP A 302 21.24 -12.63 15.92
N PRO A 303 22.11 -12.16 14.99
CA PRO A 303 22.48 -10.75 14.90
C PRO A 303 21.26 -9.84 14.64
N LEU A 304 20.22 -10.36 13.99
CA LEU A 304 18.95 -9.65 13.75
C LEU A 304 18.08 -9.51 15.01
N LYS A 305 18.15 -10.46 15.94
CA LYS A 305 17.44 -10.36 17.24
C LYS A 305 18.16 -9.40 18.17
N GLU A 306 19.49 -9.37 18.11
CA GLU A 306 20.34 -8.49 18.93
C GLU A 306 20.05 -7.00 18.63
N ILE A 307 19.91 -6.64 17.35
CA ILE A 307 19.52 -5.29 16.91
C ILE A 307 18.12 -4.93 17.44
N LYS A 308 17.14 -5.85 17.38
CA LYS A 308 15.78 -5.61 17.91
C LYS A 308 15.75 -5.46 19.42
N SER A 309 16.57 -6.20 20.16
CA SER A 309 16.70 -6.01 21.62
C SER A 309 17.40 -4.70 21.96
N LEU A 310 18.41 -4.29 21.18
CA LEU A 310 19.09 -3.00 21.35
C LEU A 310 18.17 -1.81 21.03
N GLU A 311 17.33 -1.92 19.99
CA GLU A 311 16.30 -0.94 19.65
C GLU A 311 15.22 -0.85 20.74
N LYS A 312 14.78 -2.00 21.28
CA LYS A 312 13.83 -2.04 22.40
C LYS A 312 14.42 -1.41 23.66
N SER A 313 15.70 -1.61 23.97
CA SER A 313 16.36 -0.97 25.12
C SER A 313 16.59 0.53 24.92
N ARG A 314 16.79 0.99 23.68
CA ARG A 314 16.93 2.42 23.34
C ARG A 314 15.61 3.19 23.37
N HIS A 315 14.47 2.51 23.21
CA HIS A 315 13.13 3.12 23.25
C HIS A 315 12.39 2.98 24.60
N VAL A 316 13.08 2.68 25.72
CA VAL A 316 12.46 2.57 27.07
C VAL A 316 12.17 3.93 27.72
N SER A 317 12.55 5.05 27.10
CA SER A 317 11.96 6.34 27.48
C SER A 317 10.57 6.46 26.86
N ILE A 318 9.53 6.52 27.70
CA ILE A 318 8.10 6.70 27.37
C ILE A 318 7.32 5.38 27.23
N ILE A 319 7.34 4.55 28.28
CA ILE A 319 6.10 3.87 28.69
C ILE A 319 5.50 4.75 29.78
N LYS A 320 4.54 5.61 29.39
CA LYS A 320 3.66 6.27 30.34
C LYS A 320 2.93 5.17 31.11
N THR A 321 3.30 4.98 32.37
CA THR A 321 2.49 4.25 33.34
C THR A 321 1.18 4.99 33.47
N SER A 322 0.15 4.50 32.79
CA SER A 322 -1.23 4.85 33.13
C SER A 322 -1.43 4.45 34.58
N GLU A 323 -1.76 5.42 35.42
CA GLU A 323 -2.26 5.22 36.77
C GLU A 323 -3.43 4.23 36.73
N SER A 324 -3.17 2.99 37.12
CA SER A 324 -4.20 2.07 37.57
C SER A 324 -4.04 1.89 39.06
N THR A 325 -4.90 2.61 39.76
CA THR A 325 -5.33 2.38 41.14
C THR A 325 -5.50 0.89 41.46
N SER A 326 -5.09 0.54 42.68
CA SER A 326 -5.49 -0.64 43.46
C SER A 326 -5.54 -2.02 42.78
N SER A 327 -4.48 -2.81 42.98
CA SER A 327 -4.60 -3.96 43.88
C SER A 327 -3.25 -4.62 44.09
N SER A 328 -2.96 -4.86 45.36
CA SER A 328 -1.94 -5.75 45.87
C SER A 328 -1.91 -7.07 45.10
N LYS A 329 -0.92 -7.24 44.22
CA LYS A 329 -0.56 -8.53 43.66
C LYS A 329 0.93 -8.75 43.81
N SER A 330 1.23 -9.43 44.92
CA SER A 330 2.53 -9.99 45.23
C SER A 330 3.07 -10.77 44.03
N TRP A 331 4.31 -10.45 43.68
CA TRP A 331 5.12 -11.26 42.79
C TRP A 331 5.35 -12.62 43.45
N SER A 332 4.49 -13.58 43.12
CA SER A 332 4.74 -14.99 43.37
C SER A 332 5.46 -15.56 42.16
N ILE A 333 6.78 -15.68 42.32
CA ILE A 333 7.64 -16.51 41.48
C ILE A 333 7.07 -17.93 41.52
N LYS A 334 6.61 -18.44 40.37
CA LYS A 334 6.24 -19.84 40.21
C LYS A 334 7.47 -20.71 40.43
N LYS A 335 7.51 -21.39 41.57
CA LYS A 335 8.33 -22.57 41.81
C LYS A 335 7.43 -23.78 41.66
N ASP A 336 7.50 -24.41 40.50
CA ASP A 336 7.07 -25.80 40.35
C ASP A 336 8.21 -26.68 40.86
N THR A 337 8.10 -27.17 42.09
CA THR A 337 8.72 -28.43 42.53
C THR A 337 7.94 -28.95 43.73
N SER A 338 7.29 -30.07 43.51
CA SER A 338 6.56 -30.96 44.42
C SER A 338 7.28 -31.26 45.74
N SER A 339 6.56 -31.12 46.86
CA SER A 339 6.48 -32.11 47.94
C SER A 339 5.58 -31.59 49.06
N ASP A 340 4.45 -32.27 49.25
CA ASP A 340 3.69 -32.47 50.49
C ASP A 340 3.74 -31.39 51.57
N THR A 341 2.67 -30.58 51.60
CA THR A 341 2.03 -30.17 52.85
C THR A 341 0.54 -29.97 52.59
N GLU A 342 -0.27 -30.73 53.32
CA GLU A 342 -1.73 -30.68 53.36
C GLU A 342 -2.25 -29.33 53.88
N SER A 343 -3.55 -29.10 53.62
CA SER A 343 -4.43 -28.12 54.28
C SER A 343 -4.28 -26.64 53.87
N ARG A 344 -5.05 -26.24 52.84
CA ARG A 344 -6.13 -25.23 52.98
C ARG A 344 -6.96 -25.16 51.68
N GLY A 345 -8.29 -25.21 51.85
CA GLY A 345 -9.29 -25.51 50.83
C GLY A 345 -9.18 -24.74 49.51
N SER A 346 -8.95 -25.48 48.43
CA SER A 346 -9.23 -25.04 47.06
C SER A 346 -10.75 -25.13 46.83
N VAL A 347 -11.42 -23.98 46.83
CA VAL A 347 -12.79 -23.88 46.33
C VAL A 347 -12.75 -24.18 44.83
N MET A 348 -13.16 -25.40 44.45
CA MET A 348 -13.37 -25.74 43.04
C MET A 348 -14.39 -24.76 42.46
N LYS A 349 -13.94 -23.91 41.52
CA LYS A 349 -14.81 -22.97 40.83
C LYS A 349 -15.83 -23.76 40.02
N ARG A 350 -17.11 -23.68 40.41
CA ARG A 350 -18.24 -24.25 39.65
C ARG A 350 -18.30 -23.57 38.28
N ASN A 351 -18.18 -24.35 37.21
CA ASN A 351 -18.36 -23.89 35.84
C ASN A 351 -19.86 -23.69 35.59
N TRP A 352 -20.35 -22.47 35.77
CA TRP A 352 -21.72 -22.11 35.40
C TRP A 352 -21.88 -22.21 33.87
N LYS A 353 -22.99 -22.81 33.40
CA LYS A 353 -23.35 -22.80 31.98
C LYS A 353 -23.49 -21.33 31.53
N LYS A 354 -22.78 -20.95 30.47
CA LYS A 354 -22.86 -19.60 29.91
C LYS A 354 -24.30 -19.31 29.46
N ASN A 355 -24.78 -18.11 29.77
CA ASN A 355 -26.14 -17.67 29.46
C ASN A 355 -26.28 -17.48 27.93
N SER A 356 -27.19 -18.23 27.30
CA SER A 356 -27.40 -18.25 25.83
C SER A 356 -28.05 -16.98 25.28
N MET A 357 -28.59 -16.12 26.15
CA MET A 357 -29.21 -14.85 25.77
C MET A 357 -28.18 -13.73 25.51
N ILE A 358 -26.91 -13.93 25.88
CA ILE A 358 -25.85 -12.95 25.67
C ILE A 358 -25.01 -13.41 24.47
N PRO A 359 -25.04 -12.69 23.34
CA PRO A 359 -24.21 -13.05 22.19
C PRO A 359 -22.73 -13.01 22.59
N GLU A 360 -22.01 -14.09 22.27
CA GLU A 360 -20.59 -14.19 22.62
C GLU A 360 -19.80 -13.03 21.99
N PRO A 361 -18.84 -12.43 22.72
CA PRO A 361 -18.03 -11.36 22.19
C PRO A 361 -17.31 -11.83 20.92
N LYS A 362 -17.41 -11.04 19.84
CA LYS A 362 -16.78 -11.35 18.55
C LYS A 362 -15.30 -11.69 18.77
N LYS A 363 -14.88 -12.88 18.30
CA LYS A 363 -13.48 -13.31 18.37
C LYS A 363 -12.61 -12.21 17.75
N LYS A 364 -11.68 -11.66 18.54
CA LYS A 364 -10.71 -10.68 18.04
C LYS A 364 -9.88 -11.36 16.97
N ARG A 365 -9.86 -10.80 15.76
CA ARG A 365 -9.01 -11.32 14.67
C ARG A 365 -7.55 -11.16 15.11
N GLU A 366 -6.84 -12.27 15.20
CA GLU A 366 -5.39 -12.23 15.41
C GLU A 366 -4.74 -11.53 14.22
N PRO A 367 -3.73 -10.66 14.44
CA PRO A 367 -3.05 -10.00 13.35
C PRO A 367 -2.30 -11.02 12.50
N ILE A 368 -2.74 -11.21 11.27
CA ILE A 368 -2.03 -12.04 10.29
C ILE A 368 -0.75 -11.28 9.91
N TYR A 369 0.40 -11.83 10.31
CA TYR A 369 1.71 -11.29 9.92
C TYR A 369 1.93 -11.58 8.43
N THR A 370 1.71 -10.56 7.60
CA THR A 370 1.98 -10.61 6.16
C THR A 370 3.36 -9.99 5.92
N ASP A 371 4.29 -10.80 5.43
CA ASP A 371 5.61 -10.33 5.03
C ASP A 371 5.50 -9.58 3.70
N TYR A 372 5.40 -8.25 3.81
CA TYR A 372 5.24 -7.34 2.68
C TYR A 372 6.33 -7.50 1.61
N LEU A 373 7.53 -7.98 1.98
CA LEU A 373 8.62 -8.20 1.05
C LEU A 373 8.47 -9.53 0.32
N ALA A 374 8.01 -10.58 1.00
CA ALA A 374 7.66 -11.85 0.38
C ALA A 374 6.53 -11.65 -0.64
N ASP A 375 5.46 -10.96 -0.25
CA ASP A 375 4.34 -10.63 -1.16
C ASP A 375 4.81 -9.78 -2.35
N LYS A 376 5.70 -8.81 -2.12
CA LYS A 376 6.29 -8.00 -3.21
C LYS A 376 7.20 -8.81 -4.14
N ARG A 377 7.89 -9.85 -3.65
CA ARG A 377 8.70 -10.76 -4.48
C ARG A 377 7.78 -11.62 -5.34
N VAL A 378 6.74 -12.21 -4.74
CA VAL A 378 5.71 -12.98 -5.44
C VAL A 378 5.03 -12.13 -6.53
N LEU A 379 4.62 -10.89 -6.21
CA LEU A 379 4.04 -9.97 -7.20
C LEU A 379 5.02 -9.58 -8.32
N ARG A 380 6.32 -9.47 -8.00
CA ARG A 380 7.35 -9.16 -9.00
C ARG A 380 7.63 -10.35 -9.91
N ASP A 381 7.54 -11.58 -9.41
CA ASP A 381 7.68 -12.79 -10.21
C ASP A 381 6.42 -13.06 -11.06
N ILE A 382 5.21 -12.82 -10.54
CA ILE A 382 3.95 -12.86 -11.30
C ILE A 382 3.95 -11.79 -12.41
N SER A 383 4.53 -10.61 -12.18
CA SER A 383 4.64 -9.56 -13.21
C SER A 383 5.60 -9.90 -14.37
N LYS A 384 6.46 -10.91 -14.21
CA LYS A 384 7.43 -11.33 -15.25
C LYS A 384 6.91 -12.45 -16.14
N THR A 385 5.91 -13.21 -15.69
CA THR A 385 5.22 -14.21 -16.49
C THR A 385 3.72 -13.95 -16.35
N PRO A 386 3.09 -13.23 -17.29
CA PRO A 386 1.64 -13.20 -17.32
C PRO A 386 1.18 -14.63 -17.62
N ASP A 387 0.68 -15.33 -16.60
CA ASP A 387 -0.10 -16.53 -16.80
C ASP A 387 -1.39 -16.09 -17.51
N ILE A 388 -1.33 -16.01 -18.83
CA ILE A 388 -2.53 -15.90 -19.64
C ILE A 388 -3.19 -17.27 -19.57
N PRO A 389 -4.46 -17.37 -19.13
CA PRO A 389 -5.16 -18.63 -19.15
C PRO A 389 -5.13 -19.15 -20.59
N ILE A 390 -4.54 -20.34 -20.79
CA ILE A 390 -4.48 -21.00 -22.09
C ILE A 390 -5.92 -21.29 -22.49
N MET A 391 -6.49 -20.42 -23.31
CA MET A 391 -7.85 -20.54 -23.79
C MET A 391 -7.84 -21.57 -24.93
N LYS A 392 -7.74 -22.86 -24.58
CA LYS A 392 -7.89 -23.96 -25.55
C LYS A 392 -9.35 -23.98 -26.00
N MET A 393 -9.62 -23.52 -27.21
CA MET A 393 -10.94 -23.66 -27.84
C MET A 393 -11.05 -24.99 -28.58
N ASN A 394 -12.12 -25.72 -28.28
CA ASN A 394 -12.54 -26.87 -29.07
C ASN A 394 -13.46 -26.40 -30.21
N PHE A 395 -12.86 -26.01 -31.34
CA PHE A 395 -13.60 -25.55 -32.53
C PHE A 395 -14.56 -26.60 -33.10
N ARG A 396 -14.26 -27.89 -32.88
CA ARG A 396 -15.05 -29.00 -33.39
C ARG A 396 -16.47 -29.03 -32.81
N ASP A 397 -16.61 -28.64 -31.55
CA ASP A 397 -17.88 -28.82 -30.85
C ASP A 397 -18.93 -27.81 -31.34
N ASP A 398 -18.53 -26.58 -31.70
CA ASP A 398 -19.45 -25.55 -32.23
C ASP A 398 -19.78 -25.72 -33.72
N ILE A 399 -18.87 -26.33 -34.50
CA ILE A 399 -19.06 -26.56 -35.95
C ILE A 399 -19.95 -27.78 -36.20
N LEU A 400 -19.83 -28.82 -35.37
CA LEU A 400 -20.55 -30.09 -35.51
C LEU A 400 -21.95 -30.09 -34.87
N ASP A 401 -22.33 -29.05 -34.12
CA ASP A 401 -23.63 -29.01 -33.45
C ASP A 401 -24.77 -28.64 -34.42
N GLU A 402 -25.28 -29.66 -35.12
CA GLU A 402 -26.41 -29.59 -36.08
C GLU A 402 -27.73 -29.09 -35.49
N THR A 403 -27.82 -28.98 -34.16
CA THR A 403 -29.05 -28.53 -33.48
C THR A 403 -29.26 -27.01 -33.57
N ILE A 404 -28.20 -26.24 -33.82
CA ILE A 404 -28.24 -24.77 -33.86
C ILE A 404 -28.45 -24.30 -35.32
N PRO A 405 -29.37 -23.34 -35.57
CA PRO A 405 -29.55 -22.75 -36.91
C PRO A 405 -28.25 -22.19 -37.48
N LYS A 406 -27.99 -22.39 -38.77
CA LYS A 406 -26.75 -21.94 -39.46
C LYS A 406 -26.40 -20.48 -39.20
N VAL A 407 -27.40 -19.59 -39.19
CA VAL A 407 -27.22 -18.15 -38.94
C VAL A 407 -26.70 -17.87 -37.53
N GLU A 408 -27.22 -18.58 -36.52
CA GLU A 408 -26.77 -18.43 -35.14
C GLU A 408 -25.38 -19.06 -34.93
N ARG A 409 -25.09 -20.18 -35.60
CA ARG A 409 -23.76 -20.81 -35.58
C ARG A 409 -22.69 -19.86 -36.13
N ILE A 410 -22.95 -19.26 -37.29
CA ILE A 410 -22.06 -18.26 -37.91
C ILE A 410 -21.88 -17.04 -36.98
N SER A 411 -22.94 -16.57 -36.32
CA SER A 411 -22.84 -15.46 -35.36
C SER A 411 -21.94 -15.83 -34.16
N ARG A 412 -22.12 -17.01 -33.56
CA ARG A 412 -21.31 -17.47 -32.43
C ARG A 412 -19.85 -17.66 -32.82
N LEU A 413 -19.58 -18.23 -34.00
CA LEU A 413 -18.22 -18.37 -34.52
C LEU A 413 -17.58 -17.01 -34.78
N LYS A 414 -18.34 -16.04 -35.28
CA LYS A 414 -17.86 -14.67 -35.51
C LYS A 414 -17.54 -13.95 -34.20
N ASP A 415 -18.38 -14.08 -33.19
CA ASP A 415 -18.15 -13.47 -31.88
C ASP A 415 -16.92 -14.09 -31.20
N LYS A 416 -16.80 -15.43 -31.23
CA LYS A 416 -15.62 -16.15 -30.73
C LYS A 416 -14.33 -15.77 -31.47
N ALA A 417 -14.37 -15.67 -32.80
CA ALA A 417 -13.22 -15.23 -33.59
C ALA A 417 -12.80 -13.80 -33.24
N ASN A 418 -13.76 -12.89 -33.03
CA ASN A 418 -13.48 -11.50 -32.64
C ASN A 418 -12.91 -11.39 -31.21
N GLU A 419 -13.38 -12.20 -30.27
CA GLU A 419 -12.83 -12.25 -28.92
C GLU A 419 -11.38 -12.75 -28.92
N ILE A 420 -11.09 -13.82 -29.66
CA ILE A 420 -9.71 -14.34 -29.79
C ILE A 420 -8.81 -13.29 -30.43
N ASP A 421 -9.26 -12.65 -31.50
CA ASP A 421 -8.51 -11.58 -32.17
C ASP A 421 -8.17 -10.42 -31.24
N LYS A 422 -9.13 -10.05 -30.38
CA LYS A 422 -8.95 -8.95 -29.43
C LYS A 422 -7.91 -9.32 -28.37
N ILE A 423 -8.01 -10.52 -27.80
CA ILE A 423 -7.05 -11.01 -26.80
C ILE A 423 -5.66 -11.19 -27.43
N ALA A 424 -5.59 -11.73 -28.65
CA ALA A 424 -4.36 -11.91 -29.40
C ALA A 424 -3.65 -10.57 -29.65
N LYS A 425 -4.36 -9.54 -30.14
CA LYS A 425 -3.80 -8.20 -30.35
C LYS A 425 -3.32 -7.55 -29.05
N GLU A 426 -4.07 -7.69 -27.97
CA GLU A 426 -3.66 -7.18 -26.65
C GLU A 426 -2.40 -7.91 -26.13
N SER A 427 -2.24 -9.20 -26.43
CA SER A 427 -1.06 -9.99 -26.08
C SER A 427 0.15 -9.74 -26.98
N GLU A 428 -0.07 -9.46 -28.27
CA GLU A 428 0.96 -9.10 -29.24
C GLU A 428 1.65 -7.78 -28.86
N VAL A 429 0.86 -6.78 -28.44
CA VAL A 429 1.40 -5.50 -27.94
C VAL A 429 2.27 -5.70 -26.68
N LYS A 430 1.94 -6.70 -25.84
CA LYS A 430 2.72 -7.02 -24.63
C LYS A 430 3.99 -7.83 -24.93
N LEU A 431 4.09 -8.44 -26.11
CA LEU A 431 5.17 -9.34 -26.49
C LEU A 431 6.51 -8.60 -26.70
N GLY A 432 6.47 -7.36 -27.20
CA GLY A 432 7.63 -6.46 -27.32
C GLY A 432 8.82 -7.08 -28.09
N VAL A 433 10.04 -6.61 -27.82
CA VAL A 433 11.27 -7.20 -28.38
C VAL A 433 11.57 -8.53 -27.65
N ILE A 434 11.35 -9.65 -28.34
CA ILE A 434 11.63 -10.99 -27.85
C ILE A 434 13.15 -11.18 -27.77
N ASN A 435 13.65 -11.62 -26.61
CA ASN A 435 15.04 -12.07 -26.50
C ASN A 435 15.08 -13.57 -26.84
N PRO A 436 15.80 -14.01 -27.88
CA PRO A 436 15.82 -15.39 -28.34
C PRO A 436 16.37 -16.39 -27.30
N HIS A 437 17.04 -15.91 -26.25
CA HIS A 437 17.59 -16.76 -25.19
C HIS A 437 16.61 -17.03 -24.03
N ASN A 438 15.42 -16.43 -24.03
CA ASN A 438 14.43 -16.63 -22.97
C ASN A 438 13.31 -17.57 -23.42
N VAL A 439 13.43 -18.86 -23.06
CA VAL A 439 12.48 -19.93 -23.42
C VAL A 439 11.03 -19.57 -23.07
N LYS A 440 10.79 -18.96 -21.90
CA LYS A 440 9.42 -18.59 -21.48
C LYS A 440 8.79 -17.50 -22.35
N LYS A 441 9.61 -16.59 -22.90
CA LYS A 441 9.11 -15.58 -23.85
C LYS A 441 8.88 -16.16 -25.24
N LEU A 442 9.63 -17.19 -25.60
CA LEU A 442 9.43 -17.96 -26.83
C LEU A 442 8.10 -18.72 -26.77
N ASP A 443 7.87 -19.48 -25.69
CA ASP A 443 6.61 -20.20 -25.46
C ASP A 443 5.39 -19.25 -25.48
N PHE A 444 5.57 -18.05 -24.92
CA PHE A 444 4.56 -17.00 -24.95
C PHE A 444 4.30 -16.47 -26.36
N ALA A 445 5.35 -16.28 -27.17
CA ALA A 445 5.24 -15.90 -28.57
C ALA A 445 4.49 -16.97 -29.38
N ASP A 446 4.81 -18.24 -29.13
CA ASP A 446 4.17 -19.37 -29.79
C ASP A 446 2.68 -19.45 -29.44
N GLN A 447 2.30 -19.20 -28.18
CA GLN A 447 0.90 -19.12 -27.76
C GLN A 447 0.14 -17.99 -28.46
N VAL A 448 0.73 -16.80 -28.57
CA VAL A 448 0.09 -15.68 -29.30
C VAL A 448 -0.05 -16.01 -30.78
N ASN A 449 0.95 -16.63 -31.38
CA ASN A 449 0.88 -17.11 -32.77
C ASN A 449 -0.23 -18.16 -32.94
N GLU A 450 -0.38 -19.11 -32.02
CA GLU A 450 -1.47 -20.09 -32.04
C GLU A 450 -2.85 -19.42 -31.97
N MET A 451 -3.02 -18.40 -31.11
CA MET A 451 -4.27 -17.64 -31.01
C MET A 451 -4.61 -16.91 -32.32
N ILE A 452 -3.61 -16.27 -32.96
CA ILE A 452 -3.78 -15.60 -34.25
C ILE A 452 -4.16 -16.61 -35.34
N ILE A 453 -3.43 -17.73 -35.42
CA ILE A 453 -3.70 -18.81 -36.38
C ILE A 453 -5.11 -19.36 -36.18
N ASN A 454 -5.54 -19.56 -34.94
CA ASN A 454 -6.87 -20.07 -34.62
C ASN A 454 -7.99 -19.09 -35.00
N SER A 455 -7.79 -17.79 -34.77
CA SER A 455 -8.73 -16.76 -35.25
C SER A 455 -8.83 -16.75 -36.78
N ILE A 456 -7.70 -16.83 -37.49
CA ILE A 456 -7.68 -16.89 -38.96
C ILE A 456 -8.41 -18.14 -39.45
N LYS A 457 -8.12 -19.31 -38.88
CA LYS A 457 -8.81 -20.56 -39.21
C LYS A 457 -10.33 -20.44 -39.01
N THR A 458 -10.76 -19.85 -37.89
CA THR A 458 -12.20 -19.67 -37.60
C THR A 458 -12.85 -18.74 -38.62
N LYS A 459 -12.18 -17.64 -39.01
CA LYS A 459 -12.69 -16.73 -40.04
C LYS A 459 -12.73 -17.36 -41.43
N LEU A 460 -11.82 -18.26 -41.75
CA LEU A 460 -11.85 -19.02 -43.00
C LEU A 460 -13.03 -20.00 -43.01
N VAL A 461 -13.27 -20.73 -41.91
CA VAL A 461 -14.46 -21.60 -41.79
C VAL A 461 -15.76 -20.81 -41.95
N ILE A 462 -15.85 -19.62 -41.37
CA ILE A 462 -17.01 -18.73 -41.56
C ILE A 462 -17.20 -18.38 -43.05
N LEU A 463 -16.10 -18.14 -43.79
CA LEU A 463 -16.17 -17.84 -45.21
C LEU A 463 -16.55 -19.05 -46.07
N ASP A 464 -16.18 -20.26 -45.65
CA ASP A 464 -16.56 -21.51 -46.32
C ASP A 464 -18.03 -21.90 -46.06
N GLU A 465 -18.62 -21.43 -44.96
CA GLU A 465 -20.03 -21.65 -44.59
C GLU A 465 -21.02 -20.59 -45.13
N ILE A 466 -20.53 -19.48 -45.69
CA ILE A 466 -21.30 -18.43 -46.39
C ILE A 466 -21.41 -18.79 -47.88
#